data_AF-A0A7W4FMB4-F1
#
_entry.id   AF-A0A7W4FMB4-F1
#
_cell.length_a   1.000
_cell.length_b   1.000
_cell.length_c   1.000
_cell.angle_alpha   90.00
_cell.angle_beta   90.00
_cell.angle_gamma   90.00
#
_symmetry.space_group_name_H-M   'P 1'
#
loop_
_entity.id
_entity.type
_entity.pdbx_description
1 polymer ?
#
loop_
_entity_poly.entity_id
_entity_poly.type
_entity_poly.pdbx_seq_one_letter_code
_entity_poly.pdbx_strand_id
1 'polypeptide(L)'
;MKLTKPLWLGESYKLLTSMVFLICFLLSLSFYVMGVELYFTLVFDLLIFSSVLLFKTTRLFSVLIVLLLSYILYHIFYVYYYFSAAHLRDLFLSLKFTLYFLVLCSIFKREIITKEYFSFGFSALLAFFFVKYTVAHLMGDSRPPLYTENNFEMCFLSVLYLVYVYLGKSNSWKFILFSSVILLSGSRSAIICLLLLYLYQFRPFYKISITQLLKLLALFIIGALTLMVIMSRMTAGGLEEVDRYIFLMVFFDNISDWGVKEYLVGNSPLTPLSSSSCLQLSYYQSLFSKVSDGVCYPLILHLFWLRIFMEHGLVAIIVTFLLLVSILKQKGLDTRGSIFILALISVNGLSVSAFSSSIIFFSLIIIALMKPFSEIETQS
;
A
#
# COMPACT_ATOMS: atom_id res chain seq x y z
N MET A 1 -9.31 -2.66 -42.57
CA MET A 1 -10.53 -3.10 -41.86
C MET A 1 -10.39 -2.71 -40.39
N LYS A 2 -10.96 -1.57 -39.96
CA LYS A 2 -10.95 -1.17 -38.54
C LYS A 2 -11.99 -2.04 -37.83
N LEU A 3 -11.55 -3.06 -37.09
CA LEU A 3 -12.39 -3.82 -36.17
C LEU A 3 -12.99 -2.83 -35.16
N THR A 4 -14.27 -2.51 -35.34
CA THR A 4 -15.06 -1.75 -34.39
C THR A 4 -15.05 -2.54 -33.08
N LYS A 5 -14.48 -1.94 -32.02
CA LYS A 5 -14.49 -2.55 -30.69
C LYS A 5 -15.94 -2.82 -30.29
N PRO A 6 -16.27 -4.02 -29.77
CA PRO A 6 -17.64 -4.30 -29.33
C PRO A 6 -18.05 -3.32 -28.23
N LEU A 7 -19.10 -2.54 -28.48
CA LEU A 7 -19.64 -1.56 -27.51
C LEU A 7 -20.08 -2.22 -26.19
N TRP A 8 -20.45 -3.51 -26.23
CA TRP A 8 -21.00 -4.28 -25.11
C TRP A 8 -20.01 -4.61 -23.99
N LEU A 9 -18.71 -4.57 -24.25
CA LEU A 9 -17.72 -4.83 -23.21
C LEU A 9 -17.66 -3.68 -22.19
N GLY A 10 -17.85 -2.43 -22.62
CA GLY A 10 -17.62 -1.25 -21.78
C GLY A 10 -18.58 -1.13 -20.59
N GLU A 11 -19.88 -1.42 -20.78
CA GLU A 11 -20.89 -1.33 -19.72
C GLU A 11 -20.78 -2.46 -18.69
N SER A 12 -20.49 -3.67 -19.17
CA SER A 12 -20.35 -4.88 -18.35
C SER A 12 -19.23 -4.75 -17.30
N TYR A 13 -18.13 -4.07 -17.61
CA TYR A 13 -17.04 -3.83 -16.65
C TYR A 13 -17.40 -2.81 -15.55
N LYS A 14 -18.29 -1.85 -15.83
CA LYS A 14 -18.74 -0.84 -14.83
C LYS A 14 -19.48 -1.52 -13.69
N LEU A 15 -20.41 -2.40 -14.07
CA LEU A 15 -21.22 -3.16 -13.15
C LEU A 15 -20.34 -4.09 -12.34
N LEU A 16 -19.43 -4.82 -13.00
CA LEU A 16 -18.57 -5.80 -12.34
C LEU A 16 -17.65 -5.18 -11.27
N THR A 17 -16.96 -4.09 -11.56
CA THR A 17 -16.03 -3.46 -10.59
C THR A 17 -16.76 -2.86 -9.39
N SER A 18 -17.88 -2.16 -9.61
CA SER A 18 -18.68 -1.60 -8.53
C SER A 18 -19.37 -2.69 -7.70
N MET A 19 -19.81 -3.77 -8.35
CA MET A 19 -20.37 -4.94 -7.69
C MET A 19 -19.35 -5.66 -6.82
N VAL A 20 -18.09 -5.82 -7.26
CA VAL A 20 -17.06 -6.48 -6.44
C VAL A 20 -16.83 -5.74 -5.12
N PHE A 21 -16.66 -4.40 -5.16
CA PHE A 21 -16.49 -3.63 -3.92
C PHE A 21 -17.74 -3.65 -3.04
N LEU A 22 -18.94 -3.56 -3.64
CA LEU A 22 -20.20 -3.66 -2.90
C LEU A 22 -20.36 -5.04 -2.24
N ILE A 23 -20.08 -6.12 -2.96
CA ILE A 23 -20.15 -7.49 -2.43
C ILE A 23 -19.13 -7.66 -1.29
N CYS A 24 -17.88 -7.23 -1.49
CA CYS A 24 -16.87 -7.28 -0.42
C CYS A 24 -17.29 -6.47 0.81
N PHE A 25 -17.89 -5.29 0.61
CA PHE A 25 -18.43 -4.48 1.70
C PHE A 25 -19.59 -5.17 2.44
N LEU A 26 -20.58 -5.69 1.72
CA LEU A 26 -21.73 -6.37 2.31
C LEU A 26 -21.30 -7.65 3.05
N LEU A 27 -20.36 -8.41 2.50
CA LEU A 27 -19.76 -9.56 3.16
C LEU A 27 -18.99 -9.13 4.43
N SER A 28 -18.16 -8.09 4.34
CA SER A 28 -17.45 -7.56 5.51
C SER A 28 -18.42 -7.15 6.62
N LEU A 29 -19.46 -6.37 6.28
CA LEU A 29 -20.42 -5.86 7.25
C LEU A 29 -21.24 -7.00 7.88
N SER A 30 -21.74 -7.93 7.07
CA SER A 30 -22.52 -9.07 7.57
C SER A 30 -21.72 -9.95 8.52
N PHE A 31 -20.50 -10.31 8.16
CA PHE A 31 -19.63 -11.12 9.01
C PHE A 31 -19.20 -10.37 10.27
N TYR A 32 -18.96 -9.06 10.19
CA TYR A 32 -18.67 -8.23 11.36
C TYR A 32 -19.84 -8.24 12.36
N VAL A 33 -21.08 -8.11 11.88
CA VAL A 33 -22.29 -8.21 12.74
C VAL A 33 -22.43 -9.60 13.37
N MET A 34 -21.95 -10.65 12.69
CA MET A 34 -21.91 -12.02 13.22
C MET A 34 -20.72 -12.28 14.15
N GLY A 35 -19.84 -11.31 14.39
CA GLY A 35 -18.64 -11.47 15.20
C GLY A 35 -17.54 -12.32 14.54
N VAL A 36 -17.54 -12.42 13.20
CA VAL A 36 -16.55 -13.19 12.43
C VAL A 36 -15.68 -12.23 11.60
N GLU A 37 -14.36 -12.38 11.70
CA GLU A 37 -13.42 -11.63 10.87
C GLU A 37 -13.12 -12.36 9.56
N LEU A 38 -13.33 -11.69 8.42
CA LEU A 38 -12.96 -12.20 7.10
C LEU A 38 -11.60 -11.67 6.68
N TYR A 39 -10.67 -12.57 6.34
CA TYR A 39 -9.38 -12.20 5.78
C TYR A 39 -9.49 -11.98 4.26
N PHE A 40 -9.76 -10.74 3.84
CA PHE A 40 -9.87 -10.39 2.42
C PHE A 40 -8.52 -10.38 1.66
N THR A 41 -7.38 -10.59 2.33
CA THR A 41 -6.05 -10.57 1.68
C THR A 41 -5.98 -11.45 0.44
N LEU A 42 -6.50 -12.69 0.53
CA LEU A 42 -6.53 -13.66 -0.57
C LEU A 42 -7.42 -13.20 -1.73
N VAL A 43 -8.55 -12.54 -1.44
CA VAL A 43 -9.44 -11.99 -2.47
C VAL A 43 -8.69 -10.92 -3.26
N PHE A 44 -8.01 -10.00 -2.58
CA PHE A 44 -7.21 -8.97 -3.25
C PHE A 44 -6.00 -9.57 -4.00
N ASP A 45 -5.36 -10.60 -3.46
CA ASP A 45 -4.31 -11.34 -4.17
C ASP A 45 -4.84 -11.91 -5.50
N LEU A 46 -5.99 -12.60 -5.46
CA LEU A 46 -6.64 -13.15 -6.65
C LEU A 46 -7.05 -12.06 -7.65
N LEU A 47 -7.54 -10.90 -7.17
CA LEU A 47 -7.86 -9.75 -8.03
C LEU A 47 -6.61 -9.16 -8.71
N ILE A 48 -5.49 -9.06 -7.98
CA ILE A 48 -4.22 -8.62 -8.55
C ILE A 48 -3.78 -9.61 -9.63
N PHE A 49 -3.65 -10.90 -9.32
CA PHE A 49 -3.14 -11.87 -10.29
C PHE A 49 -4.07 -12.09 -11.49
N SER A 50 -5.39 -12.08 -11.28
CA SER A 50 -6.36 -12.17 -12.39
C SER A 50 -6.31 -10.96 -13.32
N SER A 51 -5.84 -9.79 -12.85
CA SER A 51 -5.67 -8.62 -13.72
C SER A 51 -4.65 -8.85 -14.85
N VAL A 52 -3.72 -9.82 -14.71
CA VAL A 52 -2.76 -10.20 -15.76
C VAL A 52 -3.46 -10.62 -17.06
N LEU A 53 -4.68 -11.16 -16.98
CA LEU A 53 -5.50 -11.50 -18.16
C LEU A 53 -5.78 -10.27 -19.06
N LEU A 54 -5.62 -9.07 -18.51
CA LEU A 54 -5.70 -7.80 -19.21
C LEU A 54 -4.33 -7.37 -19.76
N PHE A 55 -3.45 -8.30 -20.11
CA PHE A 55 -2.09 -8.00 -20.56
C PHE A 55 -2.05 -6.97 -21.69
N LYS A 56 -1.41 -5.83 -21.46
CA LYS A 56 -1.06 -4.83 -22.48
C LYS A 56 0.01 -3.91 -21.92
N THR A 57 1.17 -3.92 -22.55
CA THR A 57 2.37 -3.25 -22.05
C THR A 57 3.12 -2.49 -23.16
N THR A 58 4.19 -1.78 -22.80
CA THR A 58 5.11 -1.10 -23.76
C THR A 58 6.43 -1.85 -23.85
N ARG A 59 7.25 -1.55 -24.86
CA ARG A 59 8.61 -2.13 -24.99
C ARG A 59 9.45 -1.96 -23.73
N LEU A 60 9.45 -0.77 -23.12
CA LEU A 60 10.18 -0.50 -21.88
C LEU A 60 9.70 -1.42 -20.74
N PHE A 61 8.39 -1.54 -20.55
CA PHE A 61 7.83 -2.40 -19.50
C PHE A 61 7.96 -3.89 -19.82
N SER A 62 7.99 -4.30 -21.08
CA SER A 62 8.35 -5.68 -21.48
C SER A 62 9.76 -6.03 -21.02
N VAL A 63 10.74 -5.13 -21.20
CA VAL A 63 12.12 -5.35 -20.71
C VAL A 63 12.11 -5.47 -19.18
N LEU A 64 11.38 -4.61 -18.48
CA LEU A 64 11.24 -4.68 -17.02
C LEU A 64 10.58 -5.98 -16.55
N ILE A 65 9.56 -6.47 -17.26
CA ILE A 65 8.93 -7.77 -17.00
C ILE A 65 9.95 -8.89 -17.10
N VAL A 66 10.78 -8.92 -18.16
CA VAL A 66 11.84 -9.93 -18.31
C VAL A 66 12.85 -9.82 -17.17
N LEU A 67 13.27 -8.62 -16.79
CA LEU A 67 14.20 -8.42 -15.66
C LEU A 67 13.61 -8.90 -14.33
N LEU A 68 12.35 -8.57 -14.04
CA LEU A 68 11.65 -9.02 -12.83
C LEU A 68 11.47 -10.54 -12.82
N LEU A 69 11.14 -11.15 -13.96
CA LEU A 69 11.04 -12.61 -14.10
C LEU A 69 12.40 -13.28 -13.87
N SER A 70 13.46 -12.78 -14.51
CA SER A 70 14.82 -13.29 -14.30
C SER A 70 15.24 -13.18 -12.83
N TYR A 71 14.88 -12.08 -12.17
CA TYR A 71 15.14 -11.88 -10.75
C TYR A 71 14.39 -12.90 -9.87
N ILE A 72 13.08 -13.09 -10.10
CA ILE A 72 12.28 -14.08 -9.38
C ILE A 72 12.84 -15.49 -9.61
N LEU A 73 13.19 -15.85 -10.86
CA LEU A 73 13.76 -17.15 -11.19
C LEU A 73 15.09 -17.37 -10.48
N TYR A 74 15.98 -16.37 -10.47
CA TYR A 74 17.25 -16.44 -9.73
C TYR A 74 17.00 -16.78 -8.26
N HIS A 75 16.07 -16.09 -7.59
CA HIS A 75 15.72 -16.34 -6.20
C HIS A 75 15.15 -17.76 -5.99
N ILE A 76 14.26 -18.22 -6.88
CA ILE A 76 13.69 -19.57 -6.81
C ILE A 76 14.78 -20.63 -6.95
N PHE A 77 15.66 -20.50 -7.95
CA PHE A 77 16.76 -21.44 -8.15
C PHE A 77 17.75 -21.42 -6.99
N TYR A 78 18.06 -20.25 -6.44
CA TYR A 78 18.92 -20.11 -5.26
C TYR A 78 18.33 -20.85 -4.07
N VAL A 79 17.06 -20.60 -3.72
CA VAL A 79 16.42 -21.25 -2.57
C VAL A 79 16.28 -22.76 -2.78
N TYR A 80 15.92 -23.18 -3.99
CA TYR A 80 15.82 -24.59 -4.32
C TYR A 80 17.16 -25.33 -4.20
N TYR A 81 18.27 -24.70 -4.61
CA TYR A 81 19.60 -25.33 -4.60
C TYR A 81 20.27 -25.32 -3.22
N TYR A 82 20.17 -24.22 -2.48
CA TYR A 82 20.90 -24.05 -1.20
C TYR A 82 20.09 -24.41 0.04
N PHE A 83 18.76 -24.47 -0.06
CA PHE A 83 17.88 -24.82 1.06
C PHE A 83 17.06 -26.06 0.68
N SER A 84 15.74 -25.94 0.61
CA SER A 84 14.84 -26.99 0.16
C SER A 84 13.55 -26.39 -0.40
N ALA A 85 12.77 -27.19 -1.11
CA ALA A 85 11.47 -26.78 -1.62
C ALA A 85 10.48 -26.32 -0.52
N ALA A 86 10.70 -26.73 0.74
CA ALA A 86 9.87 -26.33 1.87
C ALA A 86 9.92 -24.82 2.16
N HIS A 87 11.05 -24.16 1.85
CA HIS A 87 11.23 -22.71 2.06
C HIS A 87 10.67 -21.85 0.92
N LEU A 88 10.15 -22.45 -0.17
CA LEU A 88 9.58 -21.69 -1.28
C LEU A 88 8.40 -20.82 -0.84
N ARG A 89 7.63 -21.27 0.17
CA ARG A 89 6.53 -20.46 0.73
C ARG A 89 7.04 -19.15 1.35
N ASP A 90 8.11 -19.23 2.14
CA ASP A 90 8.71 -18.06 2.77
C ASP A 90 9.33 -17.13 1.71
N LEU A 91 9.92 -17.71 0.66
CA LEU A 91 10.40 -16.97 -0.49
C LEU A 91 9.27 -16.19 -1.20
N PHE A 92 8.12 -16.83 -1.45
CA PHE A 92 6.98 -16.16 -2.10
C PHE A 92 6.46 -14.98 -1.29
N LEU A 93 6.52 -15.06 0.04
CA LEU A 93 6.14 -13.95 0.92
C LEU A 93 7.14 -12.79 0.85
N SER A 94 8.45 -13.08 0.83
CA SER A 94 9.51 -12.07 0.64
C SER A 94 9.39 -11.40 -0.74
N LEU A 95 9.22 -12.19 -1.81
CA LEU A 95 9.10 -11.70 -3.20
C LEU A 95 7.72 -11.16 -3.58
N LYS A 96 6.77 -11.09 -2.64
CA LYS A 96 5.38 -10.72 -2.92
C LYS A 96 5.25 -9.36 -3.62
N PHE A 97 6.03 -8.36 -3.20
CA PHE A 97 6.00 -7.04 -3.84
C PHE A 97 6.51 -7.09 -5.29
N THR A 98 7.58 -7.86 -5.56
CA THR A 98 8.14 -8.05 -6.91
C THR A 98 7.12 -8.71 -7.84
N LEU A 99 6.42 -9.74 -7.35
CA LEU A 99 5.34 -10.40 -8.09
C LEU A 99 4.22 -9.43 -8.44
N TYR A 100 3.87 -8.53 -7.53
CA TYR A 100 2.89 -7.51 -7.83
C TYR A 100 3.35 -6.47 -8.85
N PHE A 101 4.61 -6.04 -8.78
CA PHE A 101 5.18 -5.14 -9.79
C PHE A 101 5.24 -5.79 -11.18
N LEU A 102 5.48 -7.11 -11.25
CA LEU A 102 5.37 -7.87 -12.50
C LEU A 102 3.97 -7.75 -13.11
N VAL A 103 2.92 -7.93 -12.30
CA VAL A 103 1.53 -7.74 -12.72
C VAL A 103 1.28 -6.30 -13.16
N LEU A 104 1.71 -5.32 -12.37
CA LEU A 104 1.52 -3.89 -12.65
C LEU A 104 2.11 -3.49 -14.00
N CYS A 105 3.35 -3.91 -14.29
CA CYS A 105 4.01 -3.68 -15.58
C CYS A 105 3.27 -4.34 -16.76
N SER A 106 2.61 -5.47 -16.51
CA SER A 106 1.90 -6.25 -17.52
C SER A 106 0.60 -5.60 -17.99
N ILE A 107 -0.07 -4.86 -17.12
CA ILE A 107 -1.41 -4.30 -17.39
C ILE A 107 -1.41 -2.79 -17.65
N PHE A 108 -0.27 -2.13 -17.47
CA PHE A 108 -0.16 -0.69 -17.36
C PHE A 108 -0.78 0.12 -18.53
N LYS A 109 -0.77 -0.40 -19.76
CA LYS A 109 -1.36 0.30 -20.94
C LYS A 109 -2.85 0.02 -21.15
N ARG A 110 -3.52 -0.61 -20.19
CA ARG A 110 -4.98 -0.76 -20.17
C ARG A 110 -5.65 0.48 -19.60
N GLU A 111 -6.81 0.77 -20.15
CA GLU A 111 -7.56 2.01 -19.96
C GLU A 111 -9.04 1.64 -19.85
N ILE A 112 -9.38 0.99 -18.74
CA ILE A 112 -10.69 0.40 -18.49
C ILE A 112 -11.52 1.36 -17.62
N ILE A 113 -10.91 1.97 -16.61
CA ILE A 113 -11.60 2.80 -15.62
C ILE A 113 -11.61 4.25 -16.08
N THR A 114 -12.81 4.84 -16.23
CA THR A 114 -12.96 6.28 -16.50
C THR A 114 -12.94 7.11 -15.21
N LYS A 115 -12.80 8.42 -15.34
CA LYS A 115 -12.85 9.37 -14.21
C LYS A 115 -14.15 9.24 -13.43
N GLU A 116 -15.27 9.12 -14.14
CA GLU A 116 -16.61 9.07 -13.55
C GLU A 116 -16.76 7.79 -12.73
N TYR A 117 -16.33 6.64 -13.26
CA TYR A 117 -16.40 5.36 -12.54
C TYR A 117 -15.48 5.33 -11.34
N PHE A 118 -14.26 5.85 -11.50
CA PHE A 118 -13.37 6.01 -10.37
C PHE A 118 -13.98 6.89 -9.28
N SER A 119 -14.55 8.05 -9.66
CA SER A 119 -15.11 9.03 -8.72
C SER A 119 -16.33 8.49 -7.97
N PHE A 120 -17.20 7.77 -8.69
CA PHE A 120 -18.36 7.09 -8.12
C PHE A 120 -17.92 5.98 -7.16
N GLY A 121 -17.05 5.08 -7.63
CA GLY A 121 -16.54 3.96 -6.83
C GLY A 121 -15.81 4.43 -5.57
N PHE A 122 -14.97 5.46 -5.69
CA PHE A 122 -14.29 6.07 -4.53
C PHE A 122 -15.28 6.68 -3.54
N SER A 123 -16.30 7.41 -4.02
CA SER A 123 -17.31 8.00 -3.14
C SER A 123 -18.13 6.96 -2.40
N ALA A 124 -18.51 5.87 -3.07
CA ALA A 124 -19.19 4.74 -2.45
C ALA A 124 -18.30 4.06 -1.40
N LEU A 125 -17.05 3.78 -1.76
CA LEU A 125 -16.06 3.21 -0.86
C LEU A 125 -15.85 4.08 0.39
N LEU A 126 -15.71 5.39 0.22
CA LEU A 126 -15.56 6.32 1.35
C LEU A 126 -16.78 6.29 2.29
N ALA A 127 -17.98 6.23 1.73
CA ALA A 127 -19.20 6.09 2.53
C ALA A 127 -19.23 4.75 3.29
N PHE A 128 -18.82 3.65 2.65
CA PHE A 128 -18.72 2.33 3.26
C PHE A 128 -17.75 2.30 4.44
N PHE A 129 -16.54 2.87 4.28
CA PHE A 129 -15.61 3.04 5.38
C PHE A 129 -16.23 3.84 6.53
N PHE A 130 -16.85 4.98 6.24
CA PHE A 130 -17.45 5.83 7.25
C PHE A 130 -18.55 5.12 8.04
N VAL A 131 -19.51 4.50 7.35
CA VAL A 131 -20.61 3.76 7.99
C VAL A 131 -20.07 2.65 8.87
N LYS A 132 -19.20 1.80 8.32
CA LYS A 132 -18.69 0.65 9.05
C LYS A 132 -17.85 1.04 10.26
N TYR A 133 -16.99 2.05 10.13
CA TYR A 133 -16.15 2.51 11.24
C TYR A 133 -16.99 3.14 12.34
N THR A 134 -18.02 3.89 11.98
CA THR A 134 -18.95 4.49 12.93
C THR A 134 -19.71 3.40 13.70
N VAL A 135 -20.32 2.43 12.99
CA VAL A 135 -21.03 1.31 13.62
C VAL A 135 -20.12 0.55 14.58
N ALA A 136 -18.91 0.25 14.15
CA ALA A 136 -17.97 -0.49 14.97
C ALA A 136 -17.52 0.27 16.23
N HIS A 137 -17.26 1.57 16.14
CA HIS A 137 -17.00 2.40 17.32
C HIS A 137 -18.19 2.46 18.27
N LEU A 138 -19.42 2.55 17.74
CA LEU A 138 -20.64 2.51 18.56
C LEU A 138 -20.82 1.15 19.26
N MET A 139 -20.29 0.07 18.68
CA MET A 139 -20.25 -1.27 19.28
C MET A 139 -19.07 -1.47 20.24
N GLY A 140 -18.25 -0.44 20.48
CA GLY A 140 -17.12 -0.48 21.41
C GLY A 140 -15.79 -0.95 20.81
N ASP A 141 -15.72 -1.17 19.49
CA ASP A 141 -14.48 -1.56 18.82
C ASP A 141 -13.61 -0.32 18.51
N SER A 142 -12.45 -0.28 19.17
CA SER A 142 -11.50 0.83 19.04
C SER A 142 -10.70 0.83 17.74
N ARG A 143 -10.61 -0.30 17.00
CA ARG A 143 -9.79 -0.41 15.78
C ARG A 143 -10.43 -1.33 14.73
N PRO A 144 -11.58 -0.93 14.18
CA PRO A 144 -12.37 -1.86 13.41
C PRO A 144 -11.79 -2.05 12.00
N PRO A 145 -11.54 -3.28 11.52
CA PRO A 145 -11.04 -3.54 10.16
C PRO A 145 -12.15 -3.69 9.12
N LEU A 146 -12.16 -2.93 8.02
CA LEU A 146 -13.16 -3.17 6.97
C LEU A 146 -12.80 -4.43 6.16
N TYR A 147 -11.56 -4.55 5.72
CA TYR A 147 -11.13 -5.70 4.92
C TYR A 147 -10.16 -6.59 5.66
N THR A 148 -9.13 -6.04 6.31
CA THR A 148 -8.13 -6.87 7.00
C THR A 148 -7.51 -6.13 8.17
N GLU A 149 -6.51 -5.28 7.91
CA GLU A 149 -5.81 -4.50 8.91
C GLU A 149 -6.01 -3.02 8.59
N ASN A 150 -6.44 -2.29 9.61
CA ASN A 150 -6.72 -0.85 9.54
C ASN A 150 -5.59 -0.04 8.86
N ASN A 151 -4.32 -0.38 9.12
CA ASN A 151 -3.19 0.31 8.53
C ASN A 151 -3.12 0.16 7.00
N PHE A 152 -3.47 -1.01 6.45
CA PHE A 152 -3.42 -1.24 5.01
C PHE A 152 -4.55 -0.52 4.29
N GLU A 153 -5.75 -0.63 4.82
CA GLU A 153 -6.94 -0.06 4.20
C GLU A 153 -7.00 1.47 4.28
N MET A 154 -6.45 2.08 5.33
CA MET A 154 -6.28 3.54 5.40
C MET A 154 -5.26 4.07 4.39
N CYS A 155 -4.16 3.36 4.15
CA CYS A 155 -3.20 3.73 3.11
C CYS A 155 -3.81 3.59 1.72
N PHE A 156 -4.50 2.47 1.46
CA PHE A 156 -5.27 2.26 0.24
C PHE A 156 -6.26 3.42 -0.01
N LEU A 157 -7.08 3.75 0.98
CA LEU A 157 -8.05 4.85 0.87
C LEU A 157 -7.36 6.20 0.65
N SER A 158 -6.21 6.44 1.29
CA SER A 158 -5.42 7.67 1.16
C SER A 158 -4.84 7.84 -0.25
N VAL A 159 -4.30 6.76 -0.85
CA VAL A 159 -3.80 6.78 -2.25
C VAL A 159 -4.95 7.09 -3.22
N LEU A 160 -6.11 6.43 -3.05
CA LEU A 160 -7.27 6.71 -3.90
C LEU A 160 -7.83 8.13 -3.68
N TYR A 161 -7.84 8.63 -2.44
CA TYR A 161 -8.27 9.99 -2.15
C TYR A 161 -7.36 11.03 -2.82
N LEU A 162 -6.03 10.81 -2.84
CA LEU A 162 -5.11 11.68 -3.57
C LEU A 162 -5.47 11.76 -5.06
N VAL A 163 -5.73 10.62 -5.69
CA VAL A 163 -6.17 10.57 -7.10
C VAL A 163 -7.50 11.29 -7.29
N TYR A 164 -8.43 11.13 -6.35
CA TYR A 164 -9.72 11.83 -6.36
C TYR A 164 -9.57 13.37 -6.25
N VAL A 165 -8.63 13.84 -5.44
CA VAL A 165 -8.24 15.26 -5.36
C VAL A 165 -7.58 15.71 -6.67
N TYR A 166 -6.65 14.93 -7.22
CA TYR A 166 -5.97 15.24 -8.48
C TYR A 166 -6.95 15.43 -9.65
N LEU A 167 -8.00 14.62 -9.69
CA LEU A 167 -9.07 14.71 -10.68
C LEU A 167 -9.98 15.94 -10.51
N GLY A 168 -9.75 16.78 -9.50
CA GLY A 168 -10.57 17.97 -9.20
C GLY A 168 -11.96 17.63 -8.66
N LYS A 169 -12.16 16.41 -8.13
CA LYS A 169 -13.49 15.93 -7.66
C LYS A 169 -13.69 16.09 -6.15
N SER A 170 -12.66 16.49 -5.43
CA SER A 170 -12.73 16.73 -3.99
C SER A 170 -13.25 18.13 -3.64
N ASN A 171 -14.00 18.21 -2.55
CA ASN A 171 -14.44 19.44 -1.90
C ASN A 171 -14.19 19.34 -0.38
N SER A 172 -14.45 20.42 0.36
CA SER A 172 -14.22 20.45 1.81
C SER A 172 -15.02 19.37 2.57
N TRP A 173 -16.26 19.09 2.16
CA TRP A 173 -17.08 18.04 2.79
C TRP A 173 -16.50 16.64 2.60
N LYS A 174 -16.02 16.31 1.40
CA LYS A 174 -15.35 15.03 1.13
C LYS A 174 -14.05 14.91 1.92
N PHE A 175 -13.29 16.00 2.08
CA PHE A 175 -12.11 16.02 2.93
C PHE A 175 -12.46 15.80 4.41
N ILE A 176 -13.53 16.42 4.92
CA ILE A 176 -14.00 16.23 6.31
C ILE A 176 -14.44 14.78 6.52
N LEU A 177 -15.22 14.21 5.60
CA LEU A 177 -15.65 12.81 5.66
C LEU A 177 -14.45 11.86 5.66
N PHE A 178 -13.49 12.08 4.77
CA PHE A 178 -12.24 11.32 4.72
C PHE A 178 -11.43 11.46 6.02
N SER A 179 -11.26 12.68 6.52
CA SER A 179 -10.58 12.95 7.80
C SER A 179 -11.26 12.21 8.95
N SER A 180 -12.60 12.18 8.96
CA SER A 180 -13.38 11.48 9.99
C SER A 180 -13.11 9.98 9.98
N VAL A 181 -13.06 9.36 8.80
CA VAL A 181 -12.66 7.95 8.66
C VAL A 181 -11.26 7.71 9.20
N ILE A 182 -10.30 8.57 8.87
CA ILE A 182 -8.92 8.45 9.36
C ILE A 182 -8.85 8.59 10.89
N LEU A 183 -9.60 9.52 11.48
CA LEU A 183 -9.63 9.70 12.93
C LEU A 183 -10.29 8.51 13.64
N LEU A 184 -11.43 8.03 13.14
CA LEU A 184 -12.10 6.82 13.64
C LEU A 184 -11.22 5.57 13.50
N SER A 185 -10.25 5.58 12.58
CA SER A 185 -9.31 4.46 12.41
C SER A 185 -8.36 4.27 13.58
N GLY A 186 -8.04 5.34 14.31
CA GLY A 186 -7.01 5.35 15.35
C GLY A 186 -5.60 5.00 14.84
N SER A 187 -5.34 5.00 13.52
CA SER A 187 -4.04 4.63 12.96
C SER A 187 -3.04 5.79 12.95
N ARG A 188 -1.87 5.54 13.56
CA ARG A 188 -0.72 6.47 13.61
C ARG A 188 -0.15 6.78 12.21
N SER A 189 -0.08 5.80 11.32
CA SER A 189 0.42 6.06 9.95
C SER A 189 -0.64 6.77 9.10
N ALA A 190 -1.92 6.47 9.32
CA ALA A 190 -3.03 7.11 8.61
C ALA A 190 -3.14 8.61 8.90
N ILE A 191 -2.91 9.04 10.15
CA ILE A 191 -2.97 10.47 10.50
C ILE A 191 -1.81 11.28 9.88
N ILE A 192 -0.63 10.66 9.72
CA ILE A 192 0.47 11.26 8.96
C ILE A 192 0.11 11.33 7.46
N CYS A 193 -0.54 10.30 6.92
CA CYS A 193 -1.08 10.34 5.55
C CYS A 193 -2.11 11.48 5.38
N LEU A 194 -2.97 11.72 6.37
CA LEU A 194 -3.91 12.84 6.35
C LEU A 194 -3.19 14.19 6.31
N LEU A 195 -2.13 14.36 7.09
CA LEU A 195 -1.28 15.55 7.04
C LEU A 195 -0.69 15.77 5.64
N LEU A 196 -0.13 14.73 5.02
CA LEU A 196 0.39 14.80 3.65
C LEU A 196 -0.71 15.17 2.64
N LEU A 197 -1.90 14.56 2.73
CA LEU A 197 -3.02 14.87 1.86
C LEU A 197 -3.52 16.31 2.03
N TYR A 198 -3.53 16.82 3.25
CA TYR A 198 -3.85 18.21 3.54
C TYR A 198 -2.87 19.17 2.86
N LEU A 199 -1.56 18.91 2.98
CA LEU A 199 -0.51 19.68 2.32
C LEU A 199 -0.63 19.63 0.78
N TYR A 200 -1.04 18.48 0.24
CA TYR A 200 -1.28 18.31 -1.18
C TYR A 200 -2.46 19.15 -1.68
N GLN A 201 -3.64 18.97 -1.07
CA GLN A 201 -4.91 19.55 -1.51
C GLN A 201 -4.97 21.06 -1.31
N PHE A 202 -4.62 21.55 -0.11
CA PHE A 202 -4.93 22.93 0.27
C PHE A 202 -3.78 23.91 0.04
N ARG A 203 -2.55 23.40 -0.14
CA ARG A 203 -1.33 24.18 -0.41
C ARG A 203 -1.21 25.39 0.56
N PRO A 204 -1.18 25.17 1.88
CA PRO A 204 -1.28 26.24 2.88
C PRO A 204 -0.19 27.31 2.72
N PHE A 205 0.97 26.97 2.15
CA PHE A 205 2.14 27.84 1.98
C PHE A 205 2.21 28.59 0.63
N TYR A 206 1.12 28.64 -0.16
CA TYR A 206 1.20 29.18 -1.53
C TYR A 206 1.27 30.72 -1.60
N LYS A 207 0.44 31.44 -0.83
CA LYS A 207 0.37 32.91 -0.76
C LYS A 207 -0.05 33.34 0.65
N ILE A 208 0.15 34.60 1.03
CA ILE A 208 -0.35 35.13 2.31
C ILE A 208 -1.72 35.77 2.07
N SER A 209 -2.77 35.18 2.66
CA SER A 209 -4.15 35.67 2.63
C SER A 209 -4.90 35.18 3.86
N ILE A 210 -6.04 35.78 4.20
CA ILE A 210 -6.86 35.33 5.35
C ILE A 210 -7.30 33.86 5.20
N THR A 211 -7.61 33.45 3.97
CA THR A 211 -7.90 32.06 3.63
C THR A 211 -6.72 31.13 3.90
N GLN A 212 -5.49 31.61 3.74
CA GLN A 212 -4.29 30.83 4.03
C GLN A 212 -3.98 30.80 5.52
N LEU A 213 -4.27 31.87 6.27
CA LEU A 213 -4.19 31.85 7.72
C LEU A 213 -5.13 30.78 8.30
N LEU A 214 -6.36 30.68 7.79
CA LEU A 214 -7.29 29.61 8.17
C LEU A 214 -6.74 28.21 7.82
N LYS A 215 -6.07 28.08 6.67
CA LYS A 215 -5.43 26.80 6.31
C LYS A 215 -4.22 26.48 7.18
N LEU A 216 -3.45 27.47 7.62
CA LEU A 216 -2.34 27.25 8.56
C LEU A 216 -2.85 26.87 9.94
N LEU A 217 -3.96 27.48 10.40
CA LEU A 217 -4.63 27.08 11.63
C LEU A 217 -5.14 25.64 11.55
N ALA A 218 -5.80 25.25 10.46
CA ALA A 218 -6.23 23.87 10.26
C ALA A 218 -5.05 22.89 10.18
N LEU A 219 -3.92 23.29 9.57
CA LEU A 219 -2.67 22.50 9.58
C LEU A 219 -2.17 22.28 11.01
N PHE A 220 -2.18 23.34 11.83
CA PHE A 220 -1.79 23.26 13.24
C PHE A 220 -2.70 22.32 14.03
N ILE A 221 -4.02 22.40 13.83
CA ILE A 221 -4.99 21.50 14.45
C ILE A 221 -4.72 20.04 14.05
N ILE A 222 -4.53 19.75 12.76
CA ILE A 222 -4.21 18.40 12.29
C ILE A 222 -2.88 17.90 12.87
N GLY A 223 -1.88 18.79 12.98
CA GLY A 223 -0.61 18.50 13.64
C GLY A 223 -0.77 18.17 15.13
N ALA A 224 -1.56 18.96 15.85
CA ALA A 224 -1.87 18.72 17.27
C ALA A 224 -2.62 17.40 17.47
N LEU A 225 -3.61 17.09 16.62
CA LEU A 225 -4.32 15.79 16.63
C LEU A 225 -3.37 14.64 16.33
N THR A 226 -2.44 14.81 15.38
CA THR A 226 -1.39 13.82 15.08
C THR A 226 -0.55 13.52 16.32
N LEU A 227 -0.07 14.57 17.00
CA LEU A 227 0.71 14.42 18.23
C LEU A 227 -0.13 13.74 19.33
N MET A 228 -1.39 14.13 19.52
CA MET A 228 -2.28 13.53 20.52
C MET A 228 -2.51 12.03 20.27
N VAL A 229 -2.76 11.63 19.01
CA VAL A 229 -2.94 10.21 18.65
C VAL A 229 -1.65 9.41 18.85
N ILE A 230 -0.48 10.02 18.57
CA ILE A 230 0.81 9.38 18.82
C ILE A 230 1.05 9.22 20.33
N MET A 231 0.86 10.28 21.11
CA MET A 231 1.09 10.31 22.57
C MET A 231 0.15 9.37 23.33
N SER A 232 -1.15 9.37 23.00
CA SER A 232 -2.14 8.47 23.62
C SER A 232 -1.86 6.97 23.38
N ARG A 233 -0.96 6.67 22.45
CA ARG A 233 -0.54 5.31 22.08
C ARG A 233 0.91 5.01 22.47
N MET A 234 1.61 5.92 23.14
CA MET A 234 2.87 5.58 23.80
C MET A 234 2.54 4.92 25.13
N THR A 235 3.01 3.69 25.34
CA THR A 235 2.84 2.98 26.60
C THR A 235 3.71 3.61 27.70
N ALA A 236 3.36 3.34 28.96
CA ALA A 236 4.06 3.89 30.12
C ALA A 236 5.53 3.44 30.22
N GLY A 237 5.95 2.37 29.54
CA GLY A 237 7.33 1.86 29.55
C GLY A 237 8.30 2.52 28.57
N GLY A 238 7.90 3.61 27.88
CA GLY A 238 8.82 4.41 27.05
C GLY A 238 8.93 3.96 25.59
N LEU A 239 9.96 4.44 24.89
CA LEU A 239 10.18 4.15 23.46
C LEU A 239 10.62 2.70 23.19
N GLU A 240 11.18 2.03 24.21
CA GLU A 240 11.84 0.72 24.10
C GLU A 240 10.83 -0.44 23.99
N GLU A 241 9.61 -0.27 24.47
CA GLU A 241 8.51 -1.24 24.32
C GLU A 241 7.80 -1.16 22.96
N VAL A 242 8.16 -0.16 22.13
CA VAL A 242 7.56 -0.03 20.81
C VAL A 242 8.24 -1.03 19.88
N ASP A 243 7.49 -2.01 19.36
CA ASP A 243 7.98 -3.05 18.44
C ASP A 243 8.91 -2.52 17.32
N ARG A 244 8.62 -1.31 16.83
CA ARG A 244 9.40 -0.67 15.77
C ARG A 244 10.81 -0.29 16.19
N TYR A 245 11.01 0.06 17.47
CA TYR A 245 12.34 0.31 18.02
C TYR A 245 13.13 -1.00 18.08
N ILE A 246 12.51 -2.08 18.58
CA ILE A 246 13.13 -3.42 18.59
C ILE A 246 13.50 -3.85 17.17
N PHE A 247 12.59 -3.69 16.19
CA PHE A 247 12.87 -4.01 14.79
C PHE A 247 14.03 -3.18 14.21
N LEU A 248 14.16 -1.91 14.62
CA LEU A 248 15.27 -1.06 14.20
C LEU A 248 16.60 -1.50 14.81
N MET A 249 16.61 -1.90 16.09
CA MET A 249 17.81 -2.42 16.75
C MET A 249 18.23 -3.76 16.13
N VAL A 250 17.29 -4.69 15.93
CA VAL A 250 17.53 -5.93 15.20
C VAL A 250 18.07 -5.65 13.80
N PHE A 251 17.52 -4.68 13.09
CA PHE A 251 18.04 -4.27 11.79
C PHE A 251 19.51 -3.86 11.88
N PHE A 252 19.87 -2.96 12.79
CA PHE A 252 21.25 -2.50 12.95
C PHE A 252 22.21 -3.63 13.31
N ASP A 253 21.80 -4.53 14.21
CA ASP A 253 22.60 -5.69 14.61
C ASP A 253 22.87 -6.64 13.43
N ASN A 254 21.94 -6.77 12.47
CA ASN A 254 22.11 -7.64 11.32
C ASN A 254 22.86 -6.99 10.14
N ILE A 255 23.10 -5.68 10.19
CA ILE A 255 23.84 -4.96 9.14
C ILE A 255 25.19 -4.40 9.62
N SER A 256 25.55 -4.58 10.90
CA SER A 256 26.76 -4.00 11.49
C SER A 256 28.03 -4.40 10.75
N ASP A 257 28.07 -5.64 10.25
CA ASP A 257 29.25 -6.24 9.62
C ASP A 257 29.17 -6.25 8.08
N TRP A 258 28.22 -5.49 7.51
CA TRP A 258 28.02 -5.45 6.06
C TRP A 258 29.17 -4.74 5.33
N GLY A 259 29.59 -5.35 4.22
CA GLY A 259 30.40 -4.68 3.23
C GLY A 259 29.58 -3.79 2.29
N VAL A 260 30.26 -2.99 1.47
CA VAL A 260 29.63 -2.08 0.51
C VAL A 260 28.69 -2.81 -0.45
N LYS A 261 29.02 -4.06 -0.81
CA LYS A 261 28.20 -4.88 -1.71
C LYS A 261 26.84 -5.17 -1.09
N GLU A 262 26.81 -5.63 0.15
CA GLU A 262 25.60 -5.97 0.89
C GLU A 262 24.70 -4.74 1.04
N TYR A 263 25.27 -3.56 1.30
CA TYR A 263 24.53 -2.30 1.31
C TYR A 263 23.83 -1.98 -0.03
N LEU A 264 24.45 -2.34 -1.16
CA LEU A 264 23.89 -2.05 -2.49
C LEU A 264 22.85 -3.08 -2.94
N VAL A 265 23.13 -4.38 -2.75
CA VAL A 265 22.32 -5.48 -3.33
C VAL A 265 21.59 -6.33 -2.29
N GLY A 266 21.83 -6.09 -1.00
CA GLY A 266 21.24 -6.84 0.11
C GLY A 266 21.93 -8.17 0.36
N ASN A 267 21.32 -8.93 1.26
CA ASN A 267 21.70 -10.31 1.55
C ASN A 267 21.32 -11.28 0.42
N SER A 268 21.88 -12.48 0.48
CA SER A 268 21.40 -13.58 -0.34
C SER A 268 19.92 -13.92 -0.05
N PRO A 269 19.19 -14.52 -1.01
CA PRO A 269 17.79 -14.89 -0.81
C PRO A 269 17.58 -15.76 0.43
N LEU A 270 16.61 -15.38 1.28
CA LEU A 270 16.29 -16.04 2.55
C LEU A 270 17.49 -16.19 3.51
N THR A 271 18.39 -15.20 3.56
CA THR A 271 19.35 -15.14 4.66
C THR A 271 18.61 -14.97 6.00
N PRO A 272 18.81 -15.87 6.96
CA PRO A 272 18.17 -15.79 8.27
C PRO A 272 18.71 -14.62 9.08
N LEU A 273 17.90 -14.10 10.01
CA LEU A 273 18.41 -13.18 11.02
C LEU A 273 19.34 -13.94 12.00
N SER A 274 20.19 -13.20 12.69
CA SER A 274 21.05 -13.79 13.73
C SER A 274 20.23 -14.49 14.81
N SER A 275 20.80 -15.53 15.43
CA SER A 275 20.11 -16.28 16.48
C SER A 275 19.70 -15.40 17.66
N SER A 276 20.52 -14.39 18.02
CA SER A 276 20.17 -13.40 19.03
C SER A 276 18.96 -12.57 18.63
N SER A 277 18.86 -12.17 17.36
CA SER A 277 17.69 -11.45 16.83
C SER A 277 16.42 -12.30 16.87
N CYS A 278 16.52 -13.58 16.48
CA CYS A 278 15.35 -14.48 16.58
C CYS A 278 14.91 -14.70 18.02
N LEU A 279 15.84 -14.76 18.98
CA LEU A 279 15.50 -14.85 20.40
C LEU A 279 14.79 -13.57 20.90
N GLN A 280 15.27 -12.39 20.52
CA GLN A 280 14.61 -11.12 20.82
C GLN A 280 13.20 -11.04 20.22
N LEU A 281 12.99 -11.66 19.07
CA LEU A 281 11.72 -11.68 18.34
C LEU A 281 10.86 -12.92 18.65
N SER A 282 11.19 -13.70 19.68
CA SER A 282 10.48 -14.93 20.04
C SER A 282 8.98 -14.73 20.32
N TYR A 283 8.57 -13.53 20.73
CA TYR A 283 7.16 -13.16 20.85
C TYR A 283 6.38 -13.32 19.52
N TYR A 284 7.06 -13.19 18.39
CA TYR A 284 6.51 -13.28 17.04
C TYR A 284 6.68 -14.68 16.40
N GLN A 285 6.85 -15.74 17.20
CA GLN A 285 7.15 -17.10 16.71
C GLN A 285 6.14 -17.61 15.66
N SER A 286 4.88 -17.19 15.69
CA SER A 286 3.88 -17.54 14.67
C SER A 286 4.25 -17.06 13.24
N LEU A 287 5.15 -16.08 13.14
CA LEU A 287 5.66 -15.48 11.90
C LEU A 287 7.02 -16.04 11.49
N PHE A 288 7.60 -16.96 12.27
CA PHE A 288 8.85 -17.63 11.90
C PHE A 288 8.63 -18.54 10.69
N SER A 289 9.73 -19.10 10.16
CA SER A 289 9.67 -20.00 9.02
C SER A 289 8.64 -21.10 9.26
N LYS A 290 7.86 -21.39 8.20
CA LYS A 290 6.85 -22.44 8.23
C LYS A 290 7.45 -23.84 8.20
N VAL A 291 8.77 -23.95 8.04
CA VAL A 291 9.52 -25.23 8.07
C VAL A 291 9.81 -25.68 9.50
N SER A 292 9.44 -24.90 10.53
CA SER A 292 9.52 -25.26 11.97
C SER A 292 10.94 -25.60 12.47
N ASP A 293 11.94 -24.99 11.86
CA ASP A 293 13.37 -25.08 12.20
C ASP A 293 13.81 -24.05 13.25
N GLY A 294 12.90 -23.20 13.71
CA GLY A 294 13.19 -22.09 14.63
C GLY A 294 13.87 -20.90 13.95
N VAL A 295 13.99 -20.92 12.62
CA VAL A 295 14.61 -19.84 11.85
C VAL A 295 13.60 -18.71 11.64
N CYS A 296 14.07 -17.47 11.82
CA CYS A 296 13.30 -16.27 11.51
C CYS A 296 13.97 -15.49 10.37
N TYR A 297 13.18 -15.14 9.36
CA TYR A 297 13.61 -14.34 8.22
C TYR A 297 13.26 -12.86 8.43
N PRO A 298 13.93 -11.92 7.72
CA PRO A 298 13.62 -10.48 7.78
C PRO A 298 12.15 -10.14 7.51
N LEU A 299 11.37 -11.04 6.90
CA LEU A 299 9.91 -10.95 6.76
C LEU A 299 9.17 -10.55 8.04
N ILE A 300 9.69 -10.97 9.19
CA ILE A 300 9.12 -10.68 10.52
C ILE A 300 9.20 -9.20 10.90
N LEU A 301 10.17 -8.48 10.34
CA LEU A 301 10.29 -7.04 10.53
C LEU A 301 9.11 -6.41 9.79
N HIS A 302 8.08 -6.00 10.54
CA HIS A 302 6.90 -5.32 10.01
C HIS A 302 7.22 -3.91 9.45
N LEU A 303 8.49 -3.62 9.14
CA LEU A 303 9.00 -2.38 8.55
C LEU A 303 9.46 -2.70 7.12
N PHE A 304 8.60 -2.44 6.13
CA PHE A 304 8.84 -2.79 4.73
C PHE A 304 10.20 -2.30 4.22
N TRP A 305 10.55 -1.03 4.48
CA TRP A 305 11.79 -0.46 3.96
C TRP A 305 13.05 -1.09 4.52
N LEU A 306 13.07 -1.37 5.82
CA LEU A 306 14.20 -2.05 6.45
C LEU A 306 14.34 -3.46 5.90
N ARG A 307 13.22 -4.17 5.75
CA ARG A 307 13.22 -5.51 5.17
C ARG A 307 13.73 -5.52 3.73
N ILE A 308 13.21 -4.66 2.85
CA ILE A 308 13.66 -4.62 1.45
C ILE A 308 15.13 -4.21 1.36
N PHE A 309 15.59 -3.30 2.23
CA PHE A 309 17.01 -2.97 2.31
C PHE A 309 17.85 -4.19 2.72
N MET A 310 17.43 -4.93 3.74
CA MET A 310 18.11 -6.15 4.19
C MET A 310 18.15 -7.24 3.11
N GLU A 311 17.02 -7.50 2.46
CA GLU A 311 16.88 -8.63 1.53
C GLU A 311 17.33 -8.31 0.10
N HIS A 312 17.27 -7.05 -0.32
CA HIS A 312 17.45 -6.67 -1.72
C HIS A 312 18.32 -5.41 -1.93
N GLY A 313 18.76 -4.77 -0.84
CA GLY A 313 19.68 -3.64 -0.86
C GLY A 313 19.06 -2.31 -1.31
N LEU A 314 19.91 -1.27 -1.31
CA LEU A 314 19.52 0.08 -1.71
C LEU A 314 19.05 0.14 -3.17
N VAL A 315 19.67 -0.64 -4.07
CA VAL A 315 19.34 -0.64 -5.50
C VAL A 315 17.88 -1.04 -5.72
N ALA A 316 17.39 -2.07 -5.02
CA ALA A 316 16.00 -2.50 -5.14
C ALA A 316 15.00 -1.42 -4.71
N ILE A 317 15.31 -0.66 -3.65
CA ILE A 317 14.47 0.46 -3.20
C ILE A 317 14.41 1.55 -4.28
N ILE A 318 15.58 1.95 -4.81
CA ILE A 318 15.67 2.96 -5.88
C ILE A 318 14.89 2.51 -7.11
N VAL A 319 15.10 1.28 -7.58
CA VAL A 319 14.39 0.71 -8.74
C VAL A 319 12.89 0.71 -8.49
N THR A 320 12.44 0.31 -7.30
CA THR A 320 11.01 0.31 -6.94
C THR A 320 10.41 1.72 -7.01
N PHE A 321 11.12 2.73 -6.50
CA PHE A 321 10.67 4.12 -6.53
C PHE A 321 10.60 4.65 -7.96
N LEU A 322 11.67 4.45 -8.74
CA LEU A 322 11.74 4.88 -10.13
C LEU A 322 10.67 4.19 -10.97
N LEU A 323 10.43 2.89 -10.75
CA LEU A 323 9.41 2.13 -11.45
C LEU A 323 8.01 2.70 -11.17
N LEU A 324 7.66 2.90 -9.91
CA LEU A 324 6.37 3.48 -9.53
C LEU A 324 6.18 4.88 -10.12
N VAL A 325 7.16 5.77 -9.96
CA VAL A 325 7.08 7.14 -10.51
C VAL A 325 6.96 7.11 -12.03
N SER A 326 7.68 6.22 -12.72
CA SER A 326 7.61 6.07 -14.18
C SER A 326 6.23 5.62 -14.65
N ILE A 327 5.62 4.68 -13.93
CA ILE A 327 4.25 4.21 -14.15
C ILE A 327 3.27 5.37 -13.96
N LEU A 328 3.32 6.07 -12.83
CA LEU A 328 2.39 7.18 -12.52
C LEU A 328 2.50 8.32 -13.55
N LYS A 329 3.73 8.71 -13.91
CA LYS A 329 3.98 9.73 -14.93
C LYS A 329 3.46 9.34 -16.31
N GLN A 330 3.63 8.09 -16.72
CA GLN A 330 3.09 7.63 -18.00
C GLN A 330 1.55 7.55 -18.01
N LYS A 331 0.89 7.52 -16.85
CA LYS A 331 -0.56 7.74 -16.75
C LYS A 331 -0.93 9.21 -16.83
N GLY A 332 0.01 10.14 -16.73
CA GLY A 332 -0.27 11.57 -16.77
C GLY A 332 -0.44 12.20 -15.39
N LEU A 333 -0.01 11.54 -14.29
CA LEU A 333 0.19 12.26 -13.04
C LEU A 333 1.39 13.20 -13.17
N ASP A 334 1.24 14.40 -12.63
CA ASP A 334 2.36 15.30 -12.45
C ASP A 334 3.38 14.74 -11.45
N THR A 335 4.60 15.30 -11.48
CA THR A 335 5.69 14.88 -10.58
C THR A 335 5.27 15.01 -9.12
N ARG A 336 4.51 16.06 -8.78
CA ARG A 336 4.03 16.29 -7.42
C ARG A 336 3.08 15.19 -6.96
N GLY A 337 2.05 14.86 -7.73
CA GLY A 337 1.11 13.78 -7.41
C GLY A 337 1.83 12.44 -7.26
N SER A 338 2.78 12.16 -8.15
CA SER A 338 3.60 10.94 -8.11
C SER A 338 4.42 10.83 -6.81
N ILE A 339 5.08 11.93 -6.40
CA ILE A 339 5.87 11.99 -5.16
C ILE A 339 4.96 11.82 -3.94
N PHE A 340 3.78 12.43 -3.91
CA PHE A 340 2.88 12.28 -2.77
C PHE A 340 2.30 10.87 -2.66
N ILE A 341 1.95 10.20 -3.77
CA ILE A 341 1.55 8.77 -3.73
C ILE A 341 2.69 7.93 -3.16
N LEU A 342 3.92 8.14 -3.65
CA LEU A 342 5.09 7.46 -3.12
C LEU A 342 5.25 7.73 -1.62
N ALA A 343 5.14 8.99 -1.17
CA ALA A 343 5.24 9.37 0.23
C ALA A 343 4.18 8.71 1.12
N LEU A 344 2.92 8.62 0.65
CA LEU A 344 1.84 7.95 1.39
C LEU A 344 2.14 6.46 1.61
N ILE A 345 2.60 5.77 0.56
CA ILE A 345 2.96 4.35 0.66
C ILE A 345 4.23 4.20 1.52
N SER A 346 5.19 5.12 1.42
CA SER A 346 6.42 5.11 2.21
C SER A 346 6.18 5.32 3.69
N VAL A 347 5.32 6.26 4.09
CA VAL A 347 4.89 6.44 5.48
C VAL A 347 4.25 5.18 6.03
N ASN A 348 3.43 4.50 5.22
CA ASN A 348 2.86 3.23 5.62
C ASN A 348 3.93 2.12 5.73
N GLY A 349 4.92 2.11 4.84
CA GLY A 349 6.06 1.17 4.86
C GLY A 349 7.01 1.32 6.04
N LEU A 350 7.00 2.47 6.71
CA LEU A 350 7.66 2.69 8.01
C LEU A 350 6.86 2.13 9.19
N SER A 351 5.69 1.55 8.95
CA SER A 351 4.84 0.97 9.99
C SER A 351 4.46 -0.48 9.73
N VAL A 352 4.20 -0.84 8.47
CA VAL A 352 3.70 -2.14 8.05
C VAL A 352 4.25 -2.50 6.65
N SER A 353 3.76 -3.58 6.04
CA SER A 353 4.33 -4.21 4.85
C SER A 353 4.16 -3.48 3.50
N ALA A 354 3.70 -2.22 3.45
CA ALA A 354 3.54 -1.37 2.25
C ALA A 354 3.25 -2.12 0.93
N PHE A 355 4.22 -2.21 -0.01
CA PHE A 355 4.00 -2.82 -1.32
C PHE A 355 3.76 -4.33 -1.29
N SER A 356 4.06 -5.03 -0.19
CA SER A 356 3.68 -6.44 -0.04
C SER A 356 2.21 -6.63 0.40
N SER A 357 1.50 -5.54 0.75
CA SER A 357 0.08 -5.59 1.07
C SER A 357 -0.76 -5.64 -0.21
N SER A 358 -1.58 -6.68 -0.36
CA SER A 358 -2.49 -6.83 -1.50
C SER A 358 -3.45 -5.64 -1.60
N ILE A 359 -3.94 -5.13 -0.48
CA ILE A 359 -4.90 -4.02 -0.44
C ILE A 359 -4.25 -2.71 -0.92
N ILE A 360 -3.07 -2.36 -0.37
CA ILE A 360 -2.36 -1.15 -0.81
C ILE A 360 -1.99 -1.26 -2.28
N PHE A 361 -1.42 -2.40 -2.69
CA PHE A 361 -1.01 -2.59 -4.07
C PHE A 361 -2.19 -2.55 -5.04
N PHE A 362 -3.38 -2.99 -4.62
CA PHE A 362 -4.58 -2.89 -5.42
C PHE A 362 -4.97 -1.45 -5.76
N SER A 363 -4.65 -0.45 -4.91
CA SER A 363 -4.82 0.96 -5.30
C SER A 363 -4.00 1.32 -6.55
N LEU A 364 -2.78 0.77 -6.67
CA LEU A 364 -1.92 0.97 -7.84
C LEU A 364 -2.46 0.25 -9.07
N ILE A 365 -3.05 -0.94 -8.91
CA ILE A 365 -3.75 -1.64 -9.99
C ILE A 365 -4.91 -0.80 -10.51
N ILE A 366 -5.73 -0.21 -9.62
CA ILE A 366 -6.82 0.69 -10.02
C ILE A 366 -6.26 1.85 -10.84
N ILE A 367 -5.22 2.53 -10.35
CA ILE A 367 -4.57 3.65 -11.08
C ILE A 367 -4.01 3.19 -12.44
N ALA A 368 -3.38 2.02 -12.49
CA ALA A 368 -2.84 1.45 -13.73
C ALA A 368 -3.93 1.08 -14.75
N LEU A 369 -5.15 0.80 -14.30
CA LEU A 369 -6.30 0.51 -15.18
C LEU A 369 -7.09 1.76 -15.57
N MET A 370 -6.82 2.92 -14.96
CA MET A 370 -7.47 4.18 -15.33
C MET A 370 -7.00 4.68 -16.70
N LYS A 371 -7.89 5.41 -17.38
CA LYS A 371 -7.54 6.23 -18.55
C LYS A 371 -6.46 7.26 -18.19
N PRO A 372 -5.59 7.66 -19.12
CA PRO A 372 -4.56 8.65 -18.85
C PRO A 372 -5.17 9.97 -18.38
N PHE A 373 -4.58 10.59 -17.36
CA PHE A 373 -5.07 11.83 -16.77
C PHE A 373 -4.95 13.04 -17.71
N SER A 374 -4.01 13.02 -18.65
CA SER A 374 -3.83 14.08 -19.65
C SER A 374 -4.96 14.14 -20.69
N GLU A 375 -5.65 13.02 -20.95
CA GLU A 375 -6.79 12.98 -21.88
C GLU A 375 -8.08 13.49 -21.23
N ILE A 376 -8.04 13.83 -19.95
CA ILE A 376 -9.21 14.19 -19.14
C ILE A 376 -9.40 15.71 -19.07
N GLU A 377 -8.35 16.52 -19.25
CA GLU A 377 -8.44 17.99 -19.23
C GLU A 377 -9.05 18.58 -20.51
N THR A 378 -9.11 17.83 -21.62
CA THR A 378 -9.62 18.32 -22.91
C THR A 378 -11.13 18.09 -23.11
N GLN A 379 -11.85 17.57 -22.11
CA GLN A 379 -13.29 17.27 -22.19
C GLN A 379 -14.16 18.03 -21.18
N SER A 380 -13.57 18.93 -20.39
CA SER A 380 -14.29 19.89 -19.52
C SER A 380 -14.14 21.29 -20.06
#